data_AF-A0A7S1WKS6-F1
#
_entry.id   AF-A0A7S1WKS6-F1
#
_cell.length_a   1.000
_cell.length_b   1.000
_cell.length_c   1.000
_cell.angle_alpha   90.00
_cell.angle_beta   90.00
_cell.angle_gamma   90.00
#
_symmetry.space_group_name_H-M   'P 1'
#
loop_
_entity.id
_entity.type
_entity.pdbx_description
1 polymer ?
#
loop_
_entity_poly.entity_id
_entity_poly.type
_entity_poly.pdbx_seq_one_letter_code
_entity_poly.pdbx_strand_id
1 'polypeptide(L)'
;LALVSGGPSSMGPAFDEAAGPFCAAFPSARNAGWDYSGFGADARFLAAVQGHATSTRTIDDDRVSLLGYSSGGSMALMLACGDVVGARVSSAFAYGAVAHNAECADRQHLLIAHGSRDAVAPYDGDPLLGLAAGETLAAAIAGA
;
A
#
# COMPACT_ATOMS: atom_id res chain seq x y z
N LEU A 1 6.77 -4.45 11.06
CA LEU A 1 5.47 -5.09 10.69
C LEU A 1 5.18 -4.81 9.22
N ALA A 2 4.84 -5.82 8.43
CA ALA A 2 4.34 -5.68 7.08
C ALA A 2 2.81 -5.73 7.08
N LEU A 3 2.17 -4.62 6.72
CA LEU A 3 0.73 -4.57 6.45
C LEU A 3 0.52 -4.83 4.97
N VAL A 4 -0.07 -5.98 4.65
CA VAL A 4 -0.22 -6.45 3.28
C VAL A 4 -1.66 -6.25 2.82
N SER A 5 -1.88 -5.24 1.99
CA SER A 5 -3.12 -5.04 1.26
C SER A 5 -3.14 -6.01 0.08
N GLY A 6 -3.53 -7.25 0.37
CA GLY A 6 -3.53 -8.39 -0.54
C GLY A 6 -3.91 -9.64 0.24
N GLY A 7 -4.58 -10.59 -0.41
CA GLY A 7 -4.99 -11.81 0.28
C GLY A 7 -3.78 -12.66 0.73
N PRO A 8 -3.88 -13.42 1.82
CA PRO A 8 -2.83 -14.34 2.22
C PRO A 8 -2.55 -15.41 1.14
N SER A 9 -3.52 -15.71 0.29
CA SER A 9 -3.34 -16.63 -0.85
C SER A 9 -2.44 -16.07 -1.95
N SER A 10 -2.36 -14.75 -2.14
CA SER A 10 -1.57 -14.14 -3.21
C SER A 10 -0.16 -13.77 -2.79
N MET A 11 0.05 -13.41 -1.52
CA MET A 11 1.35 -12.95 -1.03
C MET A 11 1.90 -13.75 0.16
N GLY A 12 1.07 -14.51 0.88
CA GLY A 12 1.47 -15.31 2.05
C GLY A 12 2.63 -16.27 1.78
N PRO A 13 2.60 -17.08 0.70
CA PRO A 13 3.69 -18.00 0.40
C PRO A 13 5.07 -17.34 0.30
N ALA A 14 5.14 -16.11 -0.23
CA ALA A 14 6.39 -15.37 -0.33
C ALA A 14 6.93 -14.93 1.05
N PHE A 15 6.05 -14.59 1.99
CA PHE A 15 6.45 -14.27 3.36
C PHE A 15 6.84 -15.53 4.15
N ASP A 16 6.18 -16.66 3.90
CA ASP A 16 6.54 -17.95 4.49
C ASP A 16 7.92 -18.41 4.00
N GLU A 17 8.20 -18.29 2.70
CA GLU A 17 9.49 -18.63 2.09
C GLU A 17 10.62 -17.71 2.55
N ALA A 18 10.37 -16.40 2.62
CA ALA A 18 11.37 -15.43 3.05
C ALA A 18 11.83 -15.64 4.51
N ALA A 19 11.03 -16.32 5.33
CA ALA A 19 11.38 -16.83 6.67
C ALA A 19 12.13 -15.82 7.56
N GLY A 20 11.74 -14.55 7.56
CA GLY A 20 12.53 -13.48 8.17
C GLY A 20 12.34 -13.30 9.68
N PRO A 21 13.04 -12.32 10.27
CA PRO A 21 12.68 -11.73 11.55
C PRO A 21 11.64 -10.60 11.34
N PHE A 22 10.48 -10.93 10.74
CA PHE A 22 9.39 -9.96 10.53
C PHE A 22 8.03 -10.55 10.91
N CYS A 23 7.05 -9.67 11.15
CA CYS A 23 5.64 -10.03 11.25
C CYS A 23 4.90 -9.49 10.02
N ALA A 24 4.03 -10.30 9.43
CA ALA A 24 3.14 -9.90 8.34
C ALA A 24 1.68 -10.04 8.78
N ALA A 25 0.85 -9.07 8.40
CA ALA A 25 -0.59 -9.11 8.57
C ALA A 25 -1.27 -8.90 7.21
N PHE A 26 -2.32 -9.68 6.95
CA PHE A 26 -3.07 -9.67 5.69
C PHE A 26 -4.54 -9.28 5.95
N PRO A 27 -4.80 -8.03 6.37
CA PRO A 27 -6.15 -7.56 6.60
C PRO A 27 -6.95 -7.49 5.29
N SER A 28 -8.19 -7.97 5.32
CA SER A 28 -9.14 -7.79 4.22
C SER A 28 -9.78 -6.40 4.28
N ALA A 29 -10.16 -5.86 3.11
CA ALA A 29 -11.00 -4.67 3.03
C ALA A 29 -12.30 -4.86 3.84
N ARG A 30 -12.84 -3.75 4.37
CA ARG A 30 -14.06 -3.75 5.17
C ARG A 30 -15.33 -4.02 4.36
N ASN A 31 -15.27 -3.79 3.06
CA ASN A 31 -16.37 -3.98 2.11
C ASN A 31 -15.92 -4.83 0.91
N ALA A 32 -16.73 -4.90 -0.15
CA ALA A 32 -16.42 -5.64 -1.37
C ALA A 32 -15.14 -5.17 -2.09
N GLY A 33 -14.65 -3.97 -1.76
CA GLY A 33 -13.38 -3.42 -2.24
C GLY A 33 -12.82 -2.40 -1.25
N TRP A 34 -11.59 -1.95 -1.53
CA TRP A 34 -10.91 -0.92 -0.75
C TRP A 34 -11.59 0.45 -0.89
N ASP A 35 -11.79 1.11 0.23
CA ASP A 35 -12.01 2.55 0.32
C ASP A 35 -10.66 3.27 0.20
N TYR A 36 -10.35 3.75 -1.00
CA TYR A 36 -9.09 4.43 -1.31
C TYR A 36 -8.93 5.81 -0.66
N SER A 37 -9.93 6.32 0.05
CA SER A 37 -9.75 7.60 0.74
C SER A 37 -8.76 7.44 1.91
N GLY A 38 -7.76 8.32 1.98
CA GLY A 38 -6.71 8.27 3.02
C GLY A 38 -7.23 8.44 4.46
N PHE A 39 -8.49 8.86 4.61
CA PHE A 39 -9.23 9.03 5.88
C PHE A 39 -10.47 8.13 5.96
N GLY A 40 -10.60 7.17 5.04
CA GLY A 40 -11.73 6.28 4.87
C GLY A 40 -11.88 5.21 5.94
N ALA A 41 -12.89 4.36 5.75
CA ALA A 41 -13.16 3.25 6.66
C ALA A 41 -11.98 2.27 6.71
N ASP A 42 -11.38 1.96 5.56
CA ASP A 42 -10.23 1.05 5.48
C ASP A 42 -8.96 1.67 6.06
N ALA A 43 -8.73 2.98 5.87
CA ALA A 43 -7.58 3.65 6.49
C ALA A 43 -7.63 3.64 8.02
N ARG A 44 -8.80 3.95 8.60
CA ARG A 44 -9.01 3.87 10.05
C ARG A 44 -8.91 2.44 10.58
N PHE A 45 -9.43 1.48 9.82
CA PHE A 45 -9.33 0.07 10.18
C PHE A 45 -7.87 -0.39 10.21
N LEU A 46 -7.08 -0.07 9.18
CA LEU A 46 -5.67 -0.47 9.10
C LEU A 46 -4.82 0.23 10.16
N ALA A 47 -5.11 1.49 10.49
CA ALA A 47 -4.49 2.17 11.63
C ALA A 47 -4.79 1.46 12.97
N ALA A 48 -6.02 0.97 13.15
CA ALA A 48 -6.39 0.19 14.32
C ALA A 48 -5.68 -1.18 14.35
N VAL A 49 -5.53 -1.85 13.19
CA VAL A 49 -4.76 -3.10 13.10
C VAL A 49 -3.29 -2.86 13.45
N GLN A 50 -2.67 -1.81 12.91
CA GLN A 50 -1.30 -1.42 13.26
C GLN A 50 -1.19 -1.18 14.77
N GLY A 51 -2.04 -0.31 15.33
CA GLY A 51 -2.00 0.02 16.76
C GLY A 51 -2.25 -1.18 17.68
N HIS A 52 -3.12 -2.10 17.28
CA HIS A 52 -3.33 -3.34 18.03
C HIS A 52 -2.10 -4.24 17.96
N ALA A 53 -1.51 -4.42 16.77
CA ALA A 53 -0.33 -5.26 16.59
C ALA A 53 0.87 -4.71 17.38
N THR A 54 1.14 -3.41 17.30
CA THR A 54 2.29 -2.79 17.97
C THR A 54 2.11 -2.67 19.49
N SER A 55 0.86 -2.62 19.99
CA SER A 55 0.60 -2.64 21.44
C SER A 55 0.58 -4.04 22.07
N THR A 56 0.33 -5.09 21.28
CA THR A 56 0.17 -6.46 21.80
C THR A 56 1.32 -7.40 21.48
N ARG A 57 2.23 -7.01 20.58
CA ARG A 57 3.37 -7.81 20.12
C ARG A 57 4.65 -6.99 20.19
N THR A 58 5.80 -7.66 20.22
CA THR A 58 7.12 -7.01 20.15
C THR A 58 7.41 -6.59 18.70
N ILE A 59 6.77 -5.52 18.25
CA ILE A 59 6.95 -4.93 16.93
C ILE A 59 7.54 -3.53 17.12
N ASP A 60 8.58 -3.24 16.36
CA ASP A 60 9.15 -1.90 16.24
C ASP A 60 8.21 -0.99 15.44
N ASP A 61 7.63 0.03 16.09
CA ASP A 61 6.67 0.97 15.48
C ASP A 61 7.36 1.91 14.48
N ASP A 62 8.70 2.04 14.53
CA ASP A 62 9.48 2.82 13.55
C ASP A 62 9.77 1.98 12.28
N ARG A 63 9.44 0.68 12.27
CA ARG A 63 9.69 -0.25 11.17
C ARG A 63 8.41 -0.92 10.67
N VAL A 64 7.39 -0.11 10.43
CA VAL A 64 6.14 -0.53 9.78
C VAL A 64 6.20 -0.22 8.29
N SER A 65 5.88 -1.22 7.45
CA SER A 65 5.86 -1.10 5.99
C SER A 65 4.49 -1.50 5.45
N LEU A 66 4.05 -0.81 4.41
CA LEU A 66 2.87 -1.18 3.63
C LEU A 66 3.30 -1.95 2.38
N LEU A 67 2.60 -3.02 2.05
CA LEU A 67 2.82 -3.76 0.81
C LEU A 67 1.48 -4.02 0.13
N GLY A 68 1.42 -3.89 -1.19
CA GLY A 68 0.19 -4.16 -1.92
C GLY A 68 0.39 -4.59 -3.36
N TYR A 69 -0.56 -5.37 -3.84
CA TYR A 69 -0.65 -5.84 -5.23
C TYR A 69 -1.97 -5.39 -5.85
N SER A 70 -1.93 -4.90 -7.10
CA SER A 70 -3.11 -4.44 -7.86
C SER A 70 -3.92 -3.40 -7.09
N SER A 71 -5.22 -3.62 -6.85
CA SER A 71 -6.07 -2.76 -6.00
C SER A 71 -5.49 -2.53 -4.61
N GLY A 72 -4.84 -3.55 -4.04
CA GLY A 72 -4.15 -3.41 -2.76
C GLY A 72 -2.87 -2.59 -2.85
N GLY A 73 -2.20 -2.56 -4.00
CA GLY A 73 -1.07 -1.66 -4.29
C GLY A 73 -1.52 -0.21 -4.29
N SER A 74 -2.66 0.07 -4.93
CA SER A 74 -3.30 1.39 -4.87
C SER A 74 -3.61 1.79 -3.43
N MET A 75 -4.19 0.87 -2.63
CA MET A 75 -4.47 1.14 -1.22
C MET A 75 -3.19 1.41 -0.41
N ALA A 76 -2.12 0.63 -0.62
CA ALA A 76 -0.85 0.84 0.05
C ALA A 76 -0.30 2.25 -0.22
N LEU A 77 -0.38 2.75 -1.47
CA LEU A 77 0.04 4.11 -1.81
C LEU A 77 -0.86 5.19 -1.20
N MET A 78 -2.19 4.99 -1.21
CA MET A 78 -3.12 5.94 -0.59
C MET A 78 -2.91 6.07 0.93
N LEU A 79 -2.57 4.98 1.61
CA LEU A 79 -2.29 4.96 3.05
C LEU A 79 -0.93 5.54 3.40
N ALA A 80 0.09 5.15 2.63
CA ALA A 80 1.45 5.67 2.74
C ALA A 80 1.41 7.20 2.74
N CYS A 81 0.65 7.77 1.83
CA CYS A 81 0.60 9.21 1.63
C CYS A 81 -0.62 9.87 2.29
N GLY A 82 -1.30 9.19 3.21
CA GLY A 82 -2.46 9.71 3.93
C GLY A 82 -2.16 10.05 5.39
N ASP A 83 -2.87 11.00 5.98
CA ASP A 83 -2.60 11.49 7.34
C ASP A 83 -2.79 10.45 8.46
N VAL A 84 -3.64 9.44 8.24
CA VAL A 84 -4.04 8.51 9.29
C VAL A 84 -2.98 7.43 9.54
N VAL A 85 -2.46 6.83 8.47
CA VAL A 85 -1.46 5.75 8.54
C VAL A 85 -0.07 6.25 8.14
N GLY A 86 0.01 7.20 7.22
CA GLY A 86 1.26 7.68 6.62
C GLY A 86 2.27 8.23 7.62
N ALA A 87 1.83 8.90 8.70
CA ALA A 87 2.75 9.39 9.73
C ALA A 87 3.45 8.27 10.53
N ARG A 88 2.97 7.02 10.43
CA ARG A 88 3.42 5.88 11.24
C ARG A 88 3.96 4.73 10.41
N VAL A 89 4.22 4.94 9.12
CA VAL A 89 4.81 3.94 8.25
C VAL A 89 6.12 4.48 7.67
N SER A 90 7.12 3.61 7.67
CA SER A 90 8.49 3.91 7.24
C SER A 90 8.67 3.79 5.73
N SER A 91 7.86 2.93 5.10
CA SER A 91 8.02 2.55 3.71
C SER A 91 6.74 1.96 3.14
N ALA A 92 6.59 2.05 1.82
CA ALA A 92 5.52 1.38 1.10
C ALA A 92 6.03 0.76 -0.20
N PHE A 93 5.53 -0.44 -0.50
CA PHE A 93 5.75 -1.15 -1.75
C PHE A 93 4.43 -1.38 -2.47
N ALA A 94 4.36 -1.02 -3.75
CA ALA A 94 3.19 -1.24 -4.57
C ALA A 94 3.57 -1.90 -5.90
N TYR A 95 2.90 -3.00 -6.21
CA TYR A 95 2.99 -3.65 -7.52
C TYR A 95 1.67 -3.53 -8.27
N GLY A 96 1.71 -3.05 -9.52
CA GLY A 96 0.53 -2.98 -10.40
C GLY A 96 -0.55 -2.01 -9.91
N ALA A 97 -0.16 -0.97 -9.17
CA ALA A 97 -1.08 0.05 -8.66
C ALA A 97 -1.42 1.07 -9.75
N VAL A 98 -2.69 1.42 -9.86
CA VAL A 98 -3.20 2.40 -10.85
C VAL A 98 -3.76 3.67 -10.22
N ALA A 99 -3.78 3.74 -8.89
CA ALA A 99 -4.12 4.95 -8.15
C ALA A 99 -3.01 5.26 -7.14
N HIS A 100 -2.74 6.55 -6.96
CA HIS A 100 -1.76 7.06 -6.00
C HIS A 100 -2.27 8.40 -5.47
N ASN A 101 -1.77 8.80 -4.31
CA ASN A 101 -2.02 10.12 -3.77
C ASN A 101 -0.96 11.09 -4.32
N ALA A 102 -1.36 12.16 -4.99
CA ALA A 102 -0.44 13.19 -5.50
C ALA A 102 0.26 13.96 -4.36
N GLU A 103 -0.29 13.91 -3.15
CA GLU A 103 0.27 14.56 -1.94
C GLU A 103 1.29 13.67 -1.21
N CYS A 104 1.88 12.68 -1.87
CA CYS A 104 3.03 11.94 -1.33
C CYS A 104 4.20 12.91 -1.08
N ALA A 105 4.20 13.58 0.07
CA ALA A 105 5.33 14.35 0.55
C ALA A 105 6.51 13.40 0.78
N ASP A 106 7.73 13.93 0.66
CA ASP A 106 9.05 13.27 0.66
C ASP A 106 9.41 12.39 1.88
N ARG A 107 8.44 12.01 2.71
CA ARG A 107 8.63 11.45 4.05
C ARG A 107 8.76 9.93 4.08
N GLN A 108 8.53 9.22 2.98
CA GLN A 108 8.54 7.76 2.96
C GLN A 108 9.41 7.15 1.87
N HIS A 109 10.01 6.02 2.20
CA HIS A 109 10.71 5.20 1.22
C HIS A 109 9.68 4.42 0.40
N LEU A 110 9.44 4.88 -0.83
CA LEU A 110 8.50 4.25 -1.75
C LEU A 110 9.26 3.40 -2.78
N LEU A 111 8.77 2.17 -3.01
CA LEU A 111 9.18 1.35 -4.14
C LEU A 111 7.92 0.96 -4.92
N ILE A 112 7.88 1.33 -6.19
CA ILE A 112 6.71 1.09 -7.04
C ILE A 112 7.15 0.40 -8.30
N ALA A 113 6.49 -0.72 -8.59
CA ALA A 113 6.78 -1.57 -9.74
C ALA A 113 5.50 -1.81 -10.54
N HIS A 114 5.58 -1.64 -11.86
CA HIS A 114 4.41 -1.82 -12.72
C HIS A 114 4.84 -2.37 -14.08
N GLY A 115 4.10 -3.34 -14.60
CA GLY A 115 4.37 -3.91 -15.92
C GLY A 115 3.93 -2.97 -17.04
N SER A 116 4.85 -2.53 -17.89
CA SER A 116 4.54 -1.64 -19.03
C SER A 116 3.62 -2.26 -20.10
N ARG A 117 3.25 -3.53 -19.96
CA ARG A 117 2.32 -4.28 -20.83
C ARG A 117 1.20 -4.97 -20.04
N ASP A 118 0.91 -4.50 -18.83
CA ASP A 118 -0.18 -5.03 -18.02
C ASP A 118 -1.52 -4.73 -18.72
N ALA A 119 -2.23 -5.78 -19.14
CA ALA A 119 -3.52 -5.66 -19.83
C ALA A 119 -4.72 -5.62 -18.86
N VAL A 120 -4.48 -5.85 -17.57
CA VAL A 120 -5.51 -5.87 -16.51
C VAL A 120 -5.56 -4.52 -15.82
N ALA A 121 -4.40 -3.98 -15.47
CA ALA A 121 -4.23 -2.68 -14.84
C ALA A 121 -3.21 -1.89 -15.66
N PRO A 122 -3.64 -1.17 -16.71
CA PRO A 122 -2.72 -0.56 -17.65
C PRO A 122 -1.74 0.40 -16.97
N TYR A 123 -0.48 0.36 -17.41
CA TYR A 123 0.60 1.17 -16.84
C TYR A 123 0.29 2.68 -16.87
N ASP A 124 -0.31 3.12 -17.97
CA ASP A 124 -0.76 4.50 -18.16
C ASP A 124 -2.18 4.71 -17.63
N GLY A 125 -2.62 3.93 -16.63
CA GLY A 125 -3.96 4.02 -16.04
C GLY A 125 -5.08 3.63 -17.00
N ASP A 126 -6.32 3.75 -16.52
CA ASP A 126 -7.51 3.43 -17.32
C ASP A 126 -8.46 4.64 -17.38
N PRO A 127 -8.48 5.37 -18.50
CA PRO A 127 -9.39 6.50 -18.72
C PRO A 127 -10.86 6.12 -18.60
N LEU A 128 -11.25 4.87 -18.90
CA LEU A 128 -12.63 4.39 -18.81
C LEU A 128 -13.07 4.20 -17.34
N LEU A 129 -12.12 4.00 -16.43
CA LEU A 129 -12.38 3.86 -14.99
C LEU A 129 -12.13 5.17 -14.22
N GLY A 130 -11.74 6.25 -14.90
CA GLY A 130 -11.39 7.53 -14.26
C GLY A 130 -10.13 7.44 -13.38
N LEU A 131 -9.29 6.42 -13.61
CA LEU A 131 -8.05 6.19 -12.87
C LEU A 131 -6.92 6.82 -13.67
N ALA A 132 -6.47 8.01 -13.24
CA ALA A 132 -5.43 8.75 -13.93
C ALA A 132 -4.10 7.96 -13.99
N ALA A 133 -3.49 8.01 -15.17
CA ALA A 133 -2.24 7.35 -15.55
C ALA A 133 -1.08 7.55 -14.58
N GLY A 134 -0.24 6.52 -14.46
CA GLY A 134 1.09 6.58 -13.87
C GLY A 134 2.05 7.63 -14.46
N GLU A 135 1.63 8.44 -15.45
CA GLU A 135 2.32 9.67 -15.85
C GLU A 135 2.54 10.64 -14.69
N THR A 136 1.71 10.56 -13.65
CA THR A 136 1.91 11.34 -12.42
C THR A 136 2.83 10.65 -11.43
N LEU A 137 3.07 9.34 -11.52
CA LEU A 137 3.97 8.69 -10.59
C LEU A 137 5.42 8.95 -10.95
N ALA A 138 5.87 8.60 -12.15
CA ALA A 138 7.25 8.88 -12.59
C ALA A 138 7.60 10.38 -12.53
N ALA A 139 6.63 11.26 -12.81
CA ALA A 139 6.80 12.71 -12.68
C ALA A 139 6.79 13.19 -11.21
N ALA A 140 6.00 12.59 -10.31
CA ALA A 140 5.98 12.93 -8.88
C ALA A 140 7.25 12.46 -8.14
N ILE A 141 7.80 11.28 -8.46
CA ILE A 141 9.09 10.82 -7.90
C ILE A 141 10.31 11.50 -8.54
N ALA A 142 10.22 12.01 -9.78
CA ALA A 142 11.31 12.73 -10.44
C ALA A 142 11.34 14.24 -10.15
N GLY A 143 10.33 14.77 -9.44
CA GLY A 143 10.19 16.19 -9.10
C GLY A 143 10.66 16.60 -7.70
N ALA A 144 11.27 15.67 -6.94
CA ALA A 144 11.84 15.90 -5.60
C ALA A 144 13.37 16.08 -5.65
#